data_AF-A0A970ACM0-F1
#
_entry.id   AF-A0A970ACM0-F1
#
_cell.length_a   1.000
_cell.length_b   1.000
_cell.length_c   1.000
_cell.angle_alpha   90.00
_cell.angle_beta   90.00
_cell.angle_gamma   90.00
#
_symmetry.space_group_name_H-M   'P 1'
#
loop_
_entity.id
_entity.type
_entity.pdbx_description
1 polymer ?
#
loop_
_entity_poly.entity_id
_entity_poly.type
_entity_poly.pdbx_seq_one_letter_code
_entity_poly.pdbx_strand_id
1 'polypeptide(L)'
;AKDGWEKYFNILYRGYFLFNLWNKIFRRSIIETYNIRFNESMSLGEDLLFNLDYFRYCDQIASCADILYYYNIENPNSLTQRFLLNKPEIDRLIFSESQKFCDDLGILSRSSIYLIYFKSCFTSFEKMLLSKKFSRAQEKNYINDILTAKETLQSLKADIKLSKEALLYKFLLQSGNISLIKFSAMIRAMIKGFLLR
;
A
#
# COMPACT_ATOMS: atom_id res chain seq x y z
N ALA A 1 13.20 -10.78 -17.17
CA ALA A 1 12.39 -9.98 -16.22
C ALA A 1 10.93 -9.76 -16.61
N LYS A 2 10.62 -9.18 -17.79
CA LYS A 2 9.27 -8.65 -18.10
C LYS A 2 8.12 -9.68 -18.00
N ASP A 3 8.25 -10.86 -18.60
CA ASP A 3 7.19 -11.89 -18.55
C ASP A 3 6.92 -12.42 -17.13
N GLY A 4 7.95 -12.39 -16.28
CA GLY A 4 7.82 -12.80 -14.88
C GLY A 4 6.97 -11.82 -14.07
N TRP A 5 7.06 -10.53 -14.37
CA TRP A 5 6.28 -9.52 -13.65
C TRP A 5 4.78 -9.71 -13.85
N GLU A 6 4.33 -9.92 -15.09
CA GLU A 6 2.92 -10.19 -15.36
C GLU A 6 2.38 -11.39 -14.55
N LYS A 7 3.20 -12.43 -14.38
CA LYS A 7 2.80 -13.62 -13.63
C LYS A 7 2.83 -13.43 -12.10
N TYR A 8 3.87 -12.76 -11.58
CA TYR A 8 4.17 -12.78 -10.15
C TYR A 8 3.87 -11.47 -9.42
N PHE A 9 3.65 -10.36 -10.13
CA PHE A 9 3.49 -9.04 -9.52
C PHE A 9 2.42 -9.02 -8.43
N ASN A 10 1.22 -9.56 -8.71
CA ASN A 10 0.16 -9.56 -7.70
C ASN A 10 0.51 -10.34 -6.43
N ILE A 11 1.24 -11.44 -6.55
CA ILE A 11 1.64 -12.26 -5.41
C ILE A 11 2.70 -11.51 -4.60
N LEU A 12 3.72 -10.98 -5.27
CA LEU A 12 4.82 -10.25 -4.63
C LEU A 12 4.33 -8.96 -3.96
N TYR A 13 3.47 -8.21 -4.63
CA TYR A 13 2.91 -6.96 -4.12
C TYR A 13 1.94 -7.23 -2.95
N ARG A 14 0.99 -8.16 -3.10
CA ARG A 14 0.05 -8.54 -2.01
C ARG A 14 0.74 -9.12 -0.79
N GLY A 15 1.84 -9.86 -0.97
CA GLY A 15 2.65 -10.42 0.11
C GLY A 15 3.59 -9.42 0.77
N TYR A 16 3.58 -8.14 0.37
CA TYR A 16 4.51 -7.11 0.82
C TYR A 16 5.99 -7.42 0.55
N PHE A 17 6.29 -8.40 -0.32
CA PHE A 17 7.66 -8.78 -0.66
C PHE A 17 8.41 -7.66 -1.37
N LEU A 18 7.71 -6.77 -2.08
CA LEU A 18 8.28 -5.63 -2.79
C LEU A 18 8.47 -4.39 -1.89
N PHE A 19 7.90 -4.37 -0.68
CA PHE A 19 7.85 -3.16 0.15
C PHE A 19 9.10 -2.95 1.00
N ASN A 20 9.73 -4.03 1.44
CA ASN A 20 10.87 -3.97 2.36
C ASN A 20 12.20 -4.02 1.61
N LEU A 21 13.24 -3.36 2.13
CA LEU A 21 14.61 -3.50 1.60
C LEU A 21 15.37 -4.68 2.20
N TRP A 22 15.14 -4.93 3.49
CA TRP A 22 15.95 -5.85 4.30
C TRP A 22 15.85 -7.32 3.88
N ASN A 23 14.86 -7.68 3.05
CA ASN A 23 14.67 -9.04 2.55
C ASN A 23 15.35 -9.29 1.19
N LYS A 24 16.25 -8.42 0.74
CA LYS A 24 16.89 -8.50 -0.59
C LYS A 24 18.36 -8.13 -0.54
N ILE A 25 19.09 -8.62 -1.53
CA ILE A 25 20.45 -8.20 -1.85
C ILE A 25 20.42 -7.56 -3.22
N PHE A 26 21.01 -6.37 -3.35
CA PHE A 26 21.00 -5.58 -4.58
C PHE A 26 22.39 -5.56 -5.22
N ARG A 27 22.42 -5.62 -6.55
CA ARG A 27 23.66 -5.46 -7.32
C ARG A 27 24.01 -3.98 -7.37
N ARG A 28 25.09 -3.59 -6.68
CA ARG A 28 25.55 -2.20 -6.59
C ARG A 28 25.68 -1.51 -7.96
N SER A 29 26.19 -2.20 -8.97
CA SER A 29 26.38 -1.60 -10.30
C SER A 29 25.09 -1.06 -10.90
N ILE A 30 23.93 -1.70 -10.66
CA ILE A 30 22.63 -1.21 -11.16
C ILE A 30 22.25 0.09 -10.43
N ILE A 31 22.44 0.14 -9.11
CA ILE A 31 22.13 1.31 -8.28
C ILE A 31 22.93 2.54 -8.73
N GLU A 32 24.22 2.36 -9.03
CA GLU A 32 25.08 3.46 -9.45
C GLU A 32 24.79 3.89 -10.90
N THR A 33 24.65 2.94 -11.84
CA THR A 33 24.41 3.24 -13.26
C THR A 33 23.12 4.02 -13.47
N TYR A 34 22.05 3.69 -12.73
CA TYR A 34 20.74 4.32 -12.88
C TYR A 34 20.44 5.36 -11.80
N ASN A 35 21.45 5.73 -10.99
CA ASN A 35 21.34 6.71 -9.90
C ASN A 35 20.11 6.51 -9.00
N ILE A 36 19.86 5.26 -8.60
CA ILE A 36 18.72 4.91 -7.75
C ILE A 36 19.04 5.38 -6.32
N ARG A 37 18.21 6.26 -5.75
CA ARG A 37 18.42 6.88 -4.43
C ARG A 37 17.11 6.91 -3.64
N PHE A 38 17.23 6.98 -2.33
CA PHE A 38 16.06 7.16 -1.47
C PHE A 38 15.46 8.54 -1.68
N ASN A 39 14.13 8.60 -1.63
CA ASN A 39 13.43 9.87 -1.56
C ASN A 39 13.46 10.39 -0.11
N GLU A 40 14.42 11.25 0.20
CA GLU A 40 14.65 11.80 1.55
C GLU A 40 13.49 12.68 2.06
N SER A 41 12.56 13.09 1.18
CA SER A 41 11.35 13.81 1.58
C SER A 41 10.26 12.90 2.17
N MET A 42 10.42 11.58 2.09
CA MET A 42 9.46 10.60 2.57
C MET A 42 9.92 9.93 3.87
N SER A 43 8.98 9.79 4.80
CA SER A 43 9.18 9.08 6.07
C SER A 43 8.52 7.70 6.12
N LEU A 44 7.79 7.34 5.06
CA LEU A 44 7.15 6.04 4.93
C LEU A 44 6.95 5.70 3.45
N GLY A 45 7.30 4.47 3.07
CA GLY A 45 7.12 3.94 1.72
C GLY A 45 8.29 4.23 0.76
N GLU A 46 9.31 4.93 1.23
CA GLU A 46 10.58 5.18 0.53
C GLU A 46 11.26 3.87 0.09
N ASP A 47 11.20 2.83 0.92
CA ASP A 47 11.71 1.49 0.61
C ASP A 47 11.06 0.91 -0.64
N LEU A 48 9.73 1.04 -0.77
CA LEU A 48 9.02 0.54 -1.93
C LEU A 48 9.42 1.33 -3.17
N LEU A 49 9.52 2.66 -3.11
CA LEU A 49 9.89 3.46 -4.27
C LEU A 49 11.31 3.10 -4.77
N PHE A 50 12.26 2.97 -3.84
CA PHE A 50 13.61 2.49 -4.16
C PHE A 50 13.57 1.11 -4.83
N ASN A 51 12.78 0.18 -4.28
CA ASN A 51 12.61 -1.15 -4.86
C ASN A 51 12.03 -1.10 -6.28
N LEU A 52 10.97 -0.30 -6.51
CA LEU A 52 10.35 -0.16 -7.84
C LEU A 52 11.35 0.42 -8.85
N ASP A 53 12.11 1.44 -8.48
CA ASP A 53 13.15 2.02 -9.32
C ASP A 53 14.25 1.01 -9.66
N TYR A 54 14.70 0.24 -8.68
CA TYR A 54 15.66 -0.85 -8.93
C TYR A 54 15.10 -1.92 -9.87
N PHE A 55 13.84 -2.32 -9.68
CA PHE A 55 13.22 -3.38 -10.48
C PHE A 55 12.97 -3.01 -11.94
N ARG A 56 12.93 -1.72 -12.28
CA ARG A 56 12.86 -1.25 -13.69
C ARG A 56 14.09 -1.66 -14.50
N TYR A 57 15.24 -1.79 -13.84
CA TYR A 57 16.53 -2.02 -14.48
C TYR A 57 17.13 -3.39 -14.16
N CYS A 58 16.42 -4.21 -13.40
CA CYS A 58 16.88 -5.53 -13.00
C CYS A 58 16.34 -6.62 -13.95
N ASP A 59 17.23 -7.34 -14.63
CA ASP A 59 16.85 -8.36 -15.60
C ASP A 59 16.48 -9.72 -14.98
N GLN A 60 17.04 -10.01 -13.79
CA GLN A 60 16.94 -11.30 -13.12
C GLN A 60 16.72 -11.13 -11.63
N ILE A 61 15.72 -11.83 -11.11
CA ILE A 61 15.40 -11.91 -9.69
C ILE A 61 15.41 -13.39 -9.31
N ALA A 62 16.15 -13.72 -8.26
CA ALA A 62 16.18 -15.05 -7.66
C ALA A 62 15.64 -14.97 -6.23
N SER A 63 14.94 -16.00 -5.78
CA SER A 63 14.46 -16.15 -4.41
C SER A 63 15.22 -17.26 -3.70
N CYS A 64 15.56 -17.05 -2.43
CA CYS A 64 16.07 -18.08 -1.54
C CYS A 64 14.92 -18.55 -0.63
N ALA A 65 14.72 -19.86 -0.54
CA ALA A 65 13.68 -20.45 0.31
C ALA A 65 14.15 -20.68 1.76
N ASP A 66 15.46 -20.56 2.01
CA ASP A 66 16.03 -20.77 3.33
C ASP A 66 15.64 -19.64 4.29
N ILE A 67 15.40 -20.00 5.55
CA ILE A 67 15.11 -19.04 6.61
C ILE A 67 16.46 -18.50 7.11
N LEU A 68 16.82 -17.31 6.64
CA LEU A 68 18.14 -16.73 6.95
C LEU A 68 18.14 -15.78 8.15
N TYR A 69 17.00 -15.21 8.51
CA TYR A 69 16.90 -14.17 9.54
C TYR A 69 15.58 -14.27 10.33
N TYR A 70 15.66 -13.92 11.62
CA TYR A 70 14.49 -13.67 12.47
C TYR A 70 14.29 -12.16 12.61
N TYR A 71 13.12 -11.67 12.22
CA TYR A 71 12.77 -10.24 12.29
C TYR A 71 11.93 -9.96 13.54
N ASN A 72 12.34 -8.95 14.32
CA ASN A 72 11.51 -8.44 15.42
C ASN A 72 10.51 -7.40 14.88
N ILE A 73 9.23 -7.73 14.95
CA ILE A 73 8.12 -6.90 14.46
C ILE A 73 7.25 -6.35 15.60
N GLU A 74 7.63 -6.57 16.85
CA GLU A 74 6.76 -6.35 18.02
C GLU A 74 6.83 -4.94 18.60
N ASN A 75 7.52 -3.99 17.94
CA ASN A 75 7.63 -2.63 18.48
C ASN A 75 6.32 -1.83 18.27
N PRO A 76 5.50 -1.60 19.31
CA PRO A 76 4.24 -0.85 19.18
C PRO A 76 4.48 0.64 18.89
N ASN A 77 5.69 1.13 19.16
CA ASN A 77 6.09 2.52 18.93
C ASN A 77 6.66 2.75 17.52
N SER A 78 6.69 1.72 16.66
CA SER A 78 7.20 1.84 15.30
C SER A 78 6.43 2.86 14.47
N LEU A 79 7.09 3.42 13.46
CA LEU A 79 6.52 4.40 12.54
C LEU A 79 5.24 3.88 11.87
N THR A 80 5.19 2.58 11.58
CA THR A 80 4.05 1.94 10.92
C THR A 80 2.83 1.79 11.82
N GLN A 81 2.99 1.81 13.15
CA GLN A 81 1.88 1.69 14.09
C GLN A 81 1.24 3.04 14.45
N ARG A 82 2.01 4.14 14.43
CA ARG A 82 1.50 5.49 14.76
C ARG A 82 0.47 5.97 13.74
N PHE A 83 -0.44 6.85 14.19
CA PHE A 83 -1.30 7.61 13.30
C PHE A 83 -0.50 8.77 12.71
N LEU A 84 -0.48 8.84 11.38
CA LEU A 84 0.15 9.92 10.62
C LEU A 84 -0.94 10.66 9.87
N LEU A 85 -1.07 11.96 10.12
CA LEU A 85 -2.12 12.77 9.48
C LEU A 85 -1.98 12.77 7.96
N ASN A 86 -0.73 12.84 7.48
CA ASN A 86 -0.38 12.85 6.06
C ASN A 86 -0.28 11.43 5.43
N LYS A 87 -0.78 10.39 6.12
CA LYS A 87 -0.76 9.02 5.60
C LYS A 87 -1.51 8.85 4.27
N PRO A 88 -2.68 9.50 4.05
CA PRO A 88 -3.38 9.40 2.78
C PRO A 88 -2.56 9.94 1.60
N GLU A 89 -1.84 11.04 1.77
CA GLU A 89 -0.95 11.61 0.76
C GLU A 89 0.12 10.59 0.35
N ILE A 90 0.76 9.96 1.35
CA ILE A 90 1.78 8.93 1.12
C ILE A 90 1.19 7.73 0.37
N ASP A 91 -0.01 7.27 0.77
CA ASP A 91 -0.67 6.13 0.11
C ASP A 91 -1.06 6.43 -1.34
N ARG A 92 -1.47 7.67 -1.63
CA ARG A 92 -1.78 8.15 -2.99
C ARG A 92 -0.52 8.17 -3.86
N LEU A 93 0.61 8.62 -3.32
CA LEU A 93 1.90 8.57 -4.01
C LEU A 93 2.32 7.12 -4.29
N ILE A 94 2.28 6.24 -3.29
CA ILE A 94 2.62 4.83 -3.45
C ILE A 94 1.74 4.17 -4.51
N PHE A 95 0.43 4.43 -4.48
CA PHE A 95 -0.50 3.94 -5.49
C PHE A 95 -0.11 4.40 -6.89
N SER A 96 0.14 5.70 -7.06
CA SER A 96 0.49 6.29 -8.36
C SER A 96 1.81 5.74 -8.91
N GLU A 97 2.86 5.67 -8.09
CA GLU A 97 4.16 5.14 -8.50
C GLU A 97 4.12 3.63 -8.78
N SER A 98 3.29 2.88 -8.04
CA SER A 98 3.07 1.45 -8.31
C SER A 98 2.33 1.24 -9.63
N GLN A 99 1.34 2.08 -9.96
CA GLN A 99 0.66 2.02 -11.26
C GLN A 99 1.63 2.36 -12.39
N LYS A 100 2.41 3.44 -12.24
CA LYS A 100 3.42 3.85 -13.21
C LYS A 100 4.45 2.75 -13.47
N PHE A 101 4.94 2.10 -12.41
CA PHE A 101 5.81 0.93 -12.54
C PHE A 101 5.19 -0.19 -13.38
N CYS A 102 3.89 -0.46 -13.16
CA CYS A 102 3.19 -1.44 -13.97
C CYS A 102 3.02 -1.00 -15.43
N ASP A 103 2.79 0.29 -15.69
CA ASP A 103 2.73 0.83 -17.06
C ASP A 103 4.09 0.72 -17.76
N ASP A 104 5.17 1.12 -17.10
CA ASP A 104 6.54 1.07 -17.62
C ASP A 104 6.95 -0.35 -18.04
N LEU A 105 6.47 -1.36 -17.31
CA LEU A 105 6.80 -2.77 -17.54
C LEU A 105 5.71 -3.54 -18.31
N GLY A 106 4.59 -2.91 -18.65
CA GLY A 106 3.47 -3.55 -19.36
C GLY A 106 2.70 -4.59 -18.53
N ILE A 107 2.69 -4.45 -17.21
CA ILE A 107 2.00 -5.36 -16.28
C ILE A 107 0.50 -5.04 -16.30
N LEU A 108 -0.32 -5.92 -16.87
CA LEU A 108 -1.78 -5.79 -16.92
C LEU A 108 -2.44 -6.30 -15.64
N SER A 109 -1.96 -7.42 -15.10
CA SER A 109 -2.51 -8.00 -13.87
C SER A 109 -1.97 -7.29 -12.63
N ARG A 110 -2.58 -6.15 -12.28
CA ARG A 110 -2.16 -5.29 -11.15
C ARG A 110 -3.23 -5.08 -10.07
N SER A 111 -4.20 -5.99 -9.96
CA SER A 111 -5.32 -5.91 -9.01
C SER A 111 -4.89 -5.79 -7.54
N SER A 112 -3.70 -6.28 -7.19
CA SER A 112 -3.11 -6.16 -5.86
C SER A 112 -2.85 -4.71 -5.42
N ILE A 113 -2.52 -3.80 -6.35
CA ILE A 113 -2.33 -2.37 -6.06
C ILE A 113 -3.62 -1.78 -5.49
N TYR A 114 -4.75 -2.05 -6.17
CA TYR A 114 -6.07 -1.58 -5.74
C TYR A 114 -6.47 -2.17 -4.40
N LEU A 115 -6.24 -3.47 -4.19
CA LEU A 115 -6.54 -4.09 -2.91
C LEU A 115 -5.76 -3.43 -1.76
N ILE A 116 -4.45 -3.22 -1.93
CA ILE A 116 -3.61 -2.62 -0.89
C ILE A 116 -4.01 -1.16 -0.66
N TYR A 117 -4.27 -0.40 -1.72
CA TYR A 117 -4.72 0.99 -1.60
C TYR A 117 -6.07 1.10 -0.88
N PHE A 118 -7.06 0.28 -1.24
CA PHE A 118 -8.34 0.28 -0.52
C PHE A 118 -8.17 -0.12 0.96
N LYS A 119 -7.31 -1.11 1.25
CA LYS A 119 -6.96 -1.47 2.63
C LYS A 119 -6.26 -0.34 3.37
N SER A 120 -5.44 0.46 2.69
CA SER A 120 -4.74 1.58 3.31
C SER A 120 -5.72 2.70 3.66
N CYS A 121 -6.68 3.04 2.78
CA CYS A 121 -7.79 3.95 3.10
C CYS A 121 -8.52 3.54 4.38
N PHE A 122 -8.91 2.26 4.48
CA PHE A 122 -9.58 1.75 5.68
C PHE A 122 -8.69 1.75 6.92
N THR A 123 -7.39 1.51 6.77
CA THR A 123 -6.44 1.59 7.89
C THR A 123 -6.29 3.04 8.38
N SER A 124 -6.33 4.02 7.48
CA SER A 124 -6.35 5.44 7.84
C SER A 124 -7.64 5.82 8.57
N PHE A 125 -8.81 5.35 8.12
CA PHE A 125 -10.08 5.55 8.82
C PHE A 125 -10.07 4.92 10.22
N GLU A 126 -9.59 3.68 10.36
CA GLU A 126 -9.45 3.00 11.64
C GLU A 126 -8.60 3.79 12.62
N LYS A 127 -7.37 4.15 12.21
CA LYS A 127 -6.44 4.87 13.08
C LYS A 127 -6.98 6.24 13.46
N MET A 128 -7.63 6.94 12.54
CA MET A 128 -8.32 8.21 12.84
C MET A 128 -9.38 8.01 13.93
N LEU A 129 -10.29 7.04 13.77
CA LEU A 129 -11.38 6.77 14.72
C LEU A 129 -10.86 6.31 16.09
N LEU A 130 -9.89 5.40 16.10
CA LEU A 130 -9.28 4.87 17.32
C LEU A 130 -8.48 5.92 18.08
N SER A 131 -7.94 6.94 17.40
CA SER A 131 -7.20 8.02 18.05
C SER A 131 -8.07 8.83 19.01
N LYS A 132 -9.40 8.89 18.77
CA LYS A 132 -10.37 9.72 19.52
C LYS A 132 -9.99 11.21 19.61
N LYS A 133 -9.14 11.71 18.70
CA LYS A 133 -8.66 13.10 18.66
C LYS A 133 -9.50 14.01 17.75
N PHE A 134 -10.43 13.46 16.98
CA PHE A 134 -11.17 14.16 15.95
C PHE A 134 -12.62 14.41 16.38
N SER A 135 -13.14 15.60 16.12
CA SER A 135 -14.58 15.87 16.20
C SER A 135 -15.32 15.21 15.04
N ARG A 136 -16.64 15.03 15.18
CA ARG A 136 -17.48 14.46 14.09
C ARG A 136 -17.34 15.20 12.76
N ALA A 137 -17.16 16.53 12.80
CA ALA A 137 -16.93 17.33 11.61
C ALA A 137 -15.55 17.06 10.98
N GLN A 138 -14.50 16.97 11.81
CA GLN A 138 -13.15 16.66 11.34
C GLN A 138 -13.05 15.24 10.76
N GLU A 139 -13.71 14.25 11.38
CA GLU A 139 -13.79 12.88 10.84
C GLU A 139 -14.46 12.85 9.46
N LYS A 140 -15.58 13.57 9.30
CA LYS A 140 -16.27 13.71 8.01
C LYS A 140 -15.36 14.34 6.96
N ASN A 141 -14.66 15.41 7.31
CA ASN A 141 -13.74 16.08 6.38
C ASN A 141 -12.58 15.18 5.97
N TYR A 142 -11.98 14.43 6.91
CA TYR A 142 -10.90 13.50 6.62
C TYR A 142 -11.34 12.35 5.69
N ILE A 143 -12.53 11.79 5.93
CA ILE A 143 -13.09 10.76 5.04
C ILE A 143 -13.35 11.33 3.65
N ASN A 144 -13.94 12.53 3.58
CA ASN A 144 -14.23 13.18 2.30
C ASN A 144 -12.95 13.53 1.52
N ASP A 145 -11.86 13.96 2.17
CA ASP A 145 -10.56 14.16 1.52
C ASP A 145 -10.12 12.89 0.78
N ILE A 146 -10.15 11.75 1.47
CA ILE A 146 -9.77 10.46 0.88
C ILE A 146 -10.72 10.07 -0.25
N LEU A 147 -12.03 10.25 -0.10
CA LEU A 147 -13.02 9.86 -1.12
C LEU A 147 -12.95 10.72 -2.38
N THR A 148 -12.63 12.00 -2.24
CA THR A 148 -12.59 12.98 -3.34
C THR A 148 -11.23 13.08 -4.01
N ALA A 149 -10.18 12.50 -3.41
CA ALA A 149 -8.86 12.46 -4.00
C ALA A 149 -8.86 11.80 -5.39
N LYS A 150 -8.05 12.36 -6.30
CA LYS A 150 -7.94 11.93 -7.70
C LYS A 150 -7.67 10.43 -7.82
N GLU A 151 -6.70 9.92 -7.07
CA GLU A 151 -6.26 8.52 -7.06
C GLU A 151 -7.38 7.61 -6.59
N THR A 152 -8.15 8.04 -5.57
CA THR A 152 -9.33 7.30 -5.13
C THR A 152 -10.38 7.24 -6.23
N LEU A 153 -10.76 8.38 -6.80
CA LEU A 153 -11.75 8.41 -7.88
C LEU A 153 -11.32 7.57 -9.10
N GLN A 154 -10.04 7.60 -9.47
CA GLN A 154 -9.48 6.76 -10.51
C GLN A 154 -9.57 5.27 -10.14
N SER A 155 -9.17 4.91 -8.93
CA SER A 155 -9.20 3.52 -8.47
C SER A 155 -10.61 2.92 -8.42
N LEU A 156 -11.63 3.72 -8.09
CA LEU A 156 -13.03 3.30 -8.10
C LEU A 156 -13.60 3.15 -9.52
N LYS A 157 -13.06 3.88 -10.50
CA LYS A 157 -13.47 3.78 -11.92
C LYS A 157 -12.71 2.74 -12.72
N ALA A 158 -11.59 2.23 -12.20
CA ALA A 158 -10.76 1.26 -12.91
C ALA A 158 -11.53 -0.01 -13.27
N ASP A 159 -11.46 -0.38 -14.55
CA ASP A 159 -12.03 -1.60 -15.11
C ASP A 159 -10.99 -2.73 -15.06
N ILE A 160 -10.80 -3.28 -13.86
CA ILE A 160 -9.84 -4.34 -13.57
C ILE A 160 -10.55 -5.43 -12.78
N LYS A 161 -10.21 -6.69 -13.07
CA LYS A 161 -10.70 -7.84 -12.31
C LYS A 161 -10.15 -7.80 -10.88
N LEU A 162 -11.03 -7.52 -9.93
CA LEU A 162 -10.70 -7.42 -8.50
C LEU A 162 -11.07 -8.70 -7.74
N SER A 163 -10.34 -8.97 -6.65
CA SER A 163 -10.73 -10.00 -5.69
C SER A 163 -12.03 -9.61 -4.95
N LYS A 164 -12.77 -10.60 -4.41
CA LYS A 164 -13.98 -10.35 -3.60
C LYS A 164 -13.75 -9.35 -2.46
N GLU A 165 -12.58 -9.46 -1.82
CA GLU A 165 -12.14 -8.55 -0.77
C GLU A 165 -11.98 -7.10 -1.28
N ALA A 166 -11.31 -6.91 -2.42
CA ALA A 166 -11.15 -5.60 -3.03
C ALA A 166 -12.50 -5.02 -3.49
N LEU A 167 -13.41 -5.85 -4.01
CA LEU A 167 -14.77 -5.44 -4.39
C LEU A 167 -15.58 -4.93 -3.20
N LEU A 168 -15.45 -5.57 -2.03
CA LEU A 168 -16.10 -5.11 -0.80
C LEU A 168 -15.62 -3.71 -0.42
N TYR A 169 -14.31 -3.48 -0.38
CA TYR A 169 -13.80 -2.15 -0.06
C TYR A 169 -14.17 -1.10 -1.13
N LYS A 170 -14.09 -1.47 -2.41
CA LYS A 170 -14.51 -0.61 -3.53
C LYS A 170 -15.98 -0.20 -3.37
N PHE A 171 -16.88 -1.13 -3.07
CA PHE A 171 -18.30 -0.84 -2.80
C PHE A 171 -18.47 0.13 -1.63
N LEU A 172 -17.79 -0.10 -0.51
CA LEU A 172 -17.89 0.77 0.66
C LEU A 172 -17.42 2.20 0.36
N LEU A 173 -16.31 2.36 -0.37
CA LEU A 173 -15.80 3.67 -0.79
C LEU A 173 -16.74 4.34 -1.80
N GLN A 174 -17.23 3.59 -2.80
CA GLN A 174 -18.18 4.09 -3.81
C GLN A 174 -19.51 4.53 -3.22
N SER A 175 -19.93 3.95 -2.08
CA SER A 175 -21.18 4.33 -1.42
C SER A 175 -21.21 5.81 -1.01
N GLY A 176 -20.04 6.43 -0.78
CA GLY A 176 -19.93 7.78 -0.22
C GLY A 176 -20.57 7.94 1.16
N ASN A 177 -21.10 6.87 1.76
CA ASN A 177 -21.85 6.92 3.00
C ASN A 177 -20.87 6.90 4.18
N ILE A 178 -20.60 8.07 4.73
CA ILE A 178 -19.65 8.28 5.84
C ILE A 178 -19.97 7.39 7.05
N SER A 179 -21.24 7.24 7.40
CA SER A 179 -21.66 6.40 8.54
C SER A 179 -21.34 4.92 8.29
N LEU A 180 -21.63 4.42 7.09
CA LEU A 180 -21.32 3.05 6.70
C LEU A 180 -19.81 2.80 6.66
N ILE A 181 -19.03 3.73 6.11
CA ILE A 181 -17.56 3.65 6.08
C ILE A 181 -16.99 3.60 7.50
N LYS A 182 -17.42 4.51 8.38
CA LYS A 182 -16.99 4.53 9.79
C LYS A 182 -17.33 3.24 10.52
N PHE A 183 -18.58 2.77 10.36
CA PHE A 183 -19.02 1.51 10.95
C PHE A 183 -18.15 0.35 10.48
N SER A 184 -17.92 0.24 9.17
CA SER A 184 -17.13 -0.83 8.57
C SER A 184 -15.66 -0.80 9.01
N ALA A 185 -15.07 0.40 9.14
CA ALA A 185 -13.73 0.59 9.68
C ALA A 185 -13.65 0.13 11.15
N MET A 186 -14.63 0.47 12.00
CA MET A 186 -14.66 0.02 13.39
C MET A 186 -14.82 -1.49 13.52
N ILE A 187 -15.69 -2.12 12.72
CA ILE A 187 -15.80 -3.59 12.67
C ILE A 187 -14.45 -4.22 12.32
N ARG A 188 -13.78 -3.71 11.27
CA ARG A 188 -12.46 -4.22 10.86
C ARG A 188 -11.40 -4.05 11.96
N ALA A 189 -11.38 -2.91 12.66
CA ALA A 189 -10.50 -2.68 13.81
C ALA A 189 -10.75 -3.69 14.94
N MET A 190 -12.01 -3.97 15.27
CA MET A 190 -12.37 -4.95 16.31
C MET A 190 -11.92 -6.36 15.94
N ILE A 191 -12.14 -6.78 14.69
CA ILE A 191 -11.70 -8.10 14.20
C ILE A 191 -10.18 -8.24 14.31
N LYS A 192 -9.41 -7.21 13.90
CA LYS A 192 -7.95 -7.21 14.06
C LYS A 192 -7.52 -7.33 15.52
N GLY A 193 -8.18 -6.59 16.42
CA GLY A 193 -7.90 -6.64 17.85
C GLY A 193 -8.21 -7.99 18.49
N PHE A 194 -9.16 -8.76 17.92
CA PHE A 194 -9.48 -10.11 18.37
C PHE A 194 -8.48 -11.15 17.84
N LEU A 195 -8.05 -11.02 16.57
CA LEU A 195 -7.09 -11.95 15.94
C LEU A 195 -5.64 -11.80 16.43
N LEU A 196 -5.30 -10.64 17.02
CA LEU A 196 -3.97 -10.32 17.55
C LEU A 196 -3.86 -10.54 19.08
N ARG A 197 -4.93 -11.06 19.71
CA ARG A 197 -4.93 -11.53 21.10
C ARG A 197 -4.86 -13.05 21.12
#